data_AF-A0A2P4XNV2-F1
#
_entry.id   AF-A0A2P4XNV2-F1
#
_cell.length_a   1.000
_cell.length_b   1.000
_cell.length_c   1.000
_cell.angle_alpha   90.00
_cell.angle_beta   90.00
_cell.angle_gamma   90.00
#
_symmetry.space_group_name_H-M   'P 1'
#
loop_
_entity.id
_entity.type
_entity.pdbx_description
1 polymer ?
#
loop_
_entity_poly.entity_id
_entity_poly.type
_entity_poly.pdbx_seq_one_letter_code
_entity_poly.pdbx_strand_id
1 'polypeptide(L)'
;MDSMTCPICGKSESLRRCGSCKRVSYCSREHQRQHWKVHRTVCTYQSKQQEPEEPSTSGDMVVVVEIKSGEGSGLTNKMVNHVFSSRVQATEYIRQRLGYSQTDEMKELTEMPFLRELMDFSSGVLYVDPRQNAFPPFNEEFICQFGFGLGIDELNNMLNCRGIRGELNAMAIYLGSKLDNGLSKSVNASGDAFFIGTTAKGAPVTSNVLWGAANFIYEAMDYCSADYTKEERERKFHKWSHKYRQGTWEPMAGSGGIDLYQTDPFQCPAHWQTIDHRTPCFEN
;
A
#
# COMPACT_ATOMS: atom_id res chain seq x y z
N MET A 1 28.21 16.05 -10.69
CA MET A 1 29.11 15.47 -9.67
C MET A 1 28.26 14.63 -8.76
N ASP A 2 28.39 13.31 -8.85
CA ASP A 2 27.67 12.36 -8.00
C ASP A 2 28.33 12.32 -6.63
N SER A 3 27.54 12.48 -5.56
CA SER A 3 28.08 12.37 -4.19
C SER A 3 28.26 10.90 -3.81
N MET A 4 29.51 10.47 -3.71
CA MET A 4 29.95 9.13 -3.26
C MET A 4 30.01 9.01 -1.72
N THR A 5 29.47 9.98 -0.99
CA THR A 5 29.40 10.00 0.47
C THR A 5 28.01 10.40 0.94
N CYS A 6 27.63 9.93 2.12
CA CYS A 6 26.39 10.31 2.78
C CYS A 6 26.45 11.79 3.18
N PRO A 7 25.52 12.64 2.73
CA PRO A 7 25.54 14.09 3.02
C PRO A 7 25.23 14.44 4.48
N ILE A 8 24.85 13.46 5.30
CA ILE A 8 24.57 13.65 6.74
C ILE A 8 25.76 13.27 7.60
N CYS A 9 26.38 12.12 7.37
CA CYS A 9 27.44 11.58 8.24
C CYS A 9 28.78 11.38 7.57
N GLY A 10 28.91 11.68 6.28
CA GLY A 10 30.16 11.56 5.52
C GLY A 10 30.60 10.14 5.15
N LYS A 11 29.90 9.09 5.60
CA LYS A 11 30.26 7.69 5.28
C LYS A 11 30.25 7.43 3.77
N SER A 12 31.23 6.68 3.30
CA SER A 12 31.37 6.23 1.89
C SER A 12 30.93 4.78 1.67
N GLU A 13 30.68 4.03 2.74
CA GLU A 13 30.33 2.61 2.68
C GLU A 13 28.81 2.37 2.73
N SER A 14 28.36 1.27 2.10
CA SER A 14 26.97 0.80 2.12
C SER A 14 25.94 1.86 1.69
N LEU A 15 26.28 2.64 0.68
CA LEU A 15 25.45 3.76 0.21
C LEU A 15 24.35 3.31 -0.74
N ARG A 16 23.13 3.79 -0.47
CA ARG A 16 21.96 3.65 -1.33
C ARG A 16 21.67 4.98 -2.01
N ARG A 17 21.59 4.99 -3.33
CA ARG A 17 21.28 6.18 -4.12
C ARG A 17 19.81 6.56 -3.95
N CYS A 18 19.51 7.86 -4.03
CA CYS A 18 18.14 8.35 -4.14
C CYS A 18 17.47 7.68 -5.36
N GLY A 19 16.32 7.02 -5.14
CA GLY A 19 15.62 6.27 -6.19
C GLY A 19 15.17 7.13 -7.37
N SER A 20 14.82 8.40 -7.11
CA SER A 20 14.31 9.33 -8.13
C SER A 20 15.42 9.95 -8.97
N CYS A 21 16.36 10.65 -8.34
CA CYS A 21 17.37 11.43 -9.07
C CYS A 21 18.70 10.69 -9.27
N LYS A 22 18.98 9.67 -8.46
CA LYS A 22 20.26 8.91 -8.41
C LYS A 22 21.52 9.76 -8.17
N ARG A 23 21.39 11.07 -7.91
CA ARG A 23 22.49 12.05 -7.76
C ARG A 23 23.09 12.14 -6.36
N VAL A 24 22.38 11.66 -5.34
CA VAL A 24 22.81 11.66 -3.93
C VAL A 24 22.68 10.26 -3.35
N SER A 25 23.55 9.92 -2.40
CA SER A 25 23.60 8.59 -1.79
C SER A 25 23.58 8.67 -0.26
N TYR A 26 22.96 7.70 0.40
CA TYR A 26 22.79 7.68 1.87
C TYR A 26 23.18 6.32 2.44
N CYS A 27 23.82 6.31 3.61
CA CYS A 27 24.18 5.06 4.28
C CYS A 27 22.99 4.38 4.96
N SER A 28 21.87 5.10 5.15
CA SER A 28 20.64 4.60 5.76
C SER A 28 19.42 5.39 5.30
N ARG A 29 18.23 4.80 5.48
CA ARG A 29 16.95 5.49 5.25
C ARG A 29 16.78 6.70 6.17
N GLU A 30 17.31 6.65 7.38
CA GLU A 30 17.24 7.75 8.35
C GLU A 30 17.95 9.01 7.84
N HIS A 31 19.17 8.87 7.32
CA HIS A 31 19.90 10.00 6.74
C HIS A 31 19.28 10.51 5.44
N GLN A 32 18.64 9.64 4.67
CA GLN A 32 17.83 10.07 3.53
C GLN A 32 16.66 10.95 4.00
N ARG A 33 15.91 10.52 5.03
CA ARG A 33 14.81 11.29 5.63
C ARG A 33 15.28 12.64 6.17
N GLN A 34 16.41 12.67 6.87
CA GLN A 34 16.98 13.90 7.42
C GLN A 34 17.37 14.90 6.32
N HIS A 35 18.02 14.42 5.25
CA HIS A 35 18.45 15.27 4.14
C HIS A 35 17.32 15.64 3.17
N TRP A 36 16.22 14.89 3.14
CA TRP A 36 15.10 15.09 2.21
C TRP A 36 14.51 16.50 2.28
N LYS A 37 14.46 17.12 3.46
CA LYS A 37 13.97 18.49 3.66
C LYS A 37 14.63 19.52 2.74
N VAL A 38 15.93 19.30 2.45
CA VAL A 38 16.76 20.16 1.60
C VAL A 38 16.86 19.57 0.19
N HIS A 39 17.03 18.26 0.05
CA HIS A 39 17.22 17.62 -1.25
C HIS A 39 15.97 17.70 -2.16
N ARG A 40 14.76 17.71 -1.60
CA ARG A 40 13.50 17.69 -2.36
C ARG A 40 13.37 18.81 -3.39
N THR A 41 13.93 19.99 -3.14
CA THR A 41 13.84 21.17 -4.02
C THR A 41 14.72 21.08 -5.26
N VAL A 42 15.72 20.18 -5.24
CA VAL A 42 16.68 19.99 -6.33
C VAL A 42 16.62 18.58 -6.91
N CYS A 43 15.67 17.78 -6.44
CA CYS A 43 15.39 16.45 -6.96
C CYS A 43 14.58 16.58 -8.26
N THR A 44 15.00 15.86 -9.31
CA THR A 44 14.39 15.86 -10.67
C THR A 44 12.93 15.38 -10.71
N TYR A 45 12.34 15.06 -9.56
CA TYR A 45 10.93 14.74 -9.39
C TYR A 45 10.01 15.95 -9.63
N GLN A 46 10.40 17.16 -9.20
CA GLN A 46 9.53 18.35 -9.31
C GLN A 46 9.36 18.85 -10.74
N SER A 47 10.28 18.53 -11.64
CA SER A 47 10.29 19.04 -13.03
C SER A 47 9.22 18.42 -13.92
N LYS A 48 8.52 17.36 -13.47
CA LYS A 48 7.54 16.60 -14.25
C LYS A 48 6.08 16.88 -13.91
N GLN A 49 5.78 17.74 -12.94
CA GLN A 49 4.42 17.99 -12.44
C GLN A 49 3.77 19.27 -13.00
N GLN A 50 4.31 19.88 -14.07
CA GLN A 50 3.75 21.08 -14.70
C GLN A 50 3.28 20.82 -16.14
N GLU A 51 2.28 19.97 -16.32
CA GLU A 51 1.36 20.05 -17.47
C GLU A 51 -0.08 19.86 -16.96
N PRO A 52 -1.08 20.64 -17.45
CA PRO A 52 -2.46 20.52 -17.00
C PRO A 52 -3.18 19.40 -17.75
N GLU A 53 -3.78 18.44 -17.03
CA GLU A 53 -4.62 17.40 -17.62
C GLU A 53 -6.07 17.87 -17.86
N GLU A 54 -6.56 17.68 -19.08
CA GLU A 54 -7.96 17.85 -19.54
C GLU A 54 -8.83 16.63 -19.17
N PRO A 55 -10.15 16.77 -19.03
CA PRO A 55 -11.03 15.74 -18.47
C PRO A 55 -11.57 14.77 -19.54
N SER A 56 -11.29 13.47 -19.40
CA SER A 56 -11.91 12.42 -20.22
C SER A 56 -12.88 11.53 -19.41
N THR A 57 -14.17 11.77 -19.66
CA THR A 57 -15.35 10.89 -19.51
C THR A 57 -15.15 9.52 -18.85
N SER A 58 -15.52 9.43 -17.56
CA SER A 58 -15.55 8.22 -16.72
C SER A 58 -16.97 7.64 -16.66
N GLY A 59 -17.21 6.53 -17.36
CA GLY A 59 -18.36 5.65 -17.13
C GLY A 59 -17.90 4.25 -16.70
N ASP A 60 -18.28 3.83 -15.50
CA ASP A 60 -18.27 2.45 -14.95
C ASP A 60 -17.00 1.58 -15.11
N MET A 61 -15.81 2.18 -15.15
CA MET A 61 -14.57 1.41 -15.07
C MET A 61 -14.35 0.88 -13.65
N VAL A 62 -14.10 -0.43 -13.51
CA VAL A 62 -13.68 -1.06 -12.24
C VAL A 62 -12.23 -1.51 -12.36
N VAL A 63 -11.40 -1.09 -11.41
CA VAL A 63 -9.99 -1.52 -11.32
C VAL A 63 -9.86 -2.50 -10.14
N VAL A 64 -9.37 -3.69 -10.44
CA VAL A 64 -8.89 -4.64 -9.42
C VAL A 64 -7.38 -4.49 -9.32
N VAL A 65 -6.87 -4.17 -8.14
CA VAL A 65 -5.44 -4.18 -7.86
C VAL A 65 -5.08 -5.57 -7.32
N GLU A 66 -4.44 -6.40 -8.13
CA GLU A 66 -3.83 -7.66 -7.69
C GLU A 66 -2.50 -7.33 -7.00
N ILE A 67 -2.42 -7.62 -5.71
CA ILE A 67 -1.26 -7.44 -4.85
C ILE A 67 -0.58 -8.79 -4.74
N LYS A 68 0.57 -8.95 -5.41
CA LYS A 68 1.33 -10.19 -5.35
C LYS A 68 1.86 -10.45 -3.94
N SER A 69 1.93 -11.72 -3.54
CA SER A 69 2.69 -12.09 -2.35
C SER A 69 4.14 -11.62 -2.46
N GLY A 70 4.74 -11.29 -1.32
CA GLY A 70 6.08 -10.75 -1.24
C GLY A 70 6.48 -10.51 0.21
N GLU A 71 7.76 -10.79 0.49
CA GLU A 71 8.37 -10.59 1.81
C GLU A 71 8.80 -9.13 2.05
N GLY A 72 9.09 -8.81 3.31
CA GLY A 72 9.58 -7.49 3.72
C GLY A 72 8.45 -6.53 4.09
N SER A 73 8.63 -5.24 3.80
CA SER A 73 7.73 -4.19 4.30
C SER A 73 6.42 -4.05 3.51
N GLY A 74 6.04 -4.97 2.64
CA GLY A 74 4.81 -4.89 1.83
C GLY A 74 4.82 -3.84 0.71
N LEU A 75 5.47 -2.68 0.93
CA LEU A 75 5.57 -1.56 -0.02
C LEU A 75 6.34 -1.90 -1.30
N THR A 76 7.01 -3.04 -1.34
CA THR A 76 7.75 -3.56 -2.49
C THR A 76 6.99 -4.66 -3.22
N ASN A 77 5.80 -5.04 -2.76
CA ASN A 77 4.98 -6.04 -3.43
C ASN A 77 4.66 -5.57 -4.86
N LYS A 78 4.79 -6.49 -5.81
CA LYS A 78 4.38 -6.21 -7.19
C LYS A 78 2.87 -6.09 -7.22
N MET A 79 2.38 -5.10 -7.96
CA MET A 79 0.96 -4.91 -8.18
C MET A 79 0.64 -4.93 -9.66
N VAL A 80 -0.55 -5.43 -9.99
CA VAL A 80 -1.11 -5.42 -11.35
C VAL A 80 -2.50 -4.80 -11.29
N ASN A 81 -2.76 -3.82 -12.14
CA ASN A 81 -4.11 -3.26 -12.31
C ASN A 81 -4.85 -4.08 -13.38
N HIS A 82 -5.99 -4.65 -13.02
CA HIS A 82 -6.90 -5.32 -13.96
C HIS A 82 -8.13 -4.44 -14.16
N VAL A 83 -8.38 -4.05 -15.40
CA VAL A 83 -9.44 -3.11 -15.75
C VAL A 83 -10.64 -3.84 -16.33
N PHE A 84 -11.83 -3.59 -15.79
CA PHE A 84 -13.10 -4.23 -16.16
C PHE A 84 -14.20 -3.21 -16.42
N SER A 85 -15.23 -3.63 -17.16
CA SER A 85 -16.40 -2.79 -17.48
C SER A 85 -17.51 -2.90 -16.43
N SER A 86 -17.39 -3.81 -15.47
CA SER A 86 -18.39 -3.97 -14.41
C SER A 86 -17.83 -4.67 -13.18
N ARG A 87 -18.48 -4.43 -12.02
CA ARG A 87 -18.12 -5.11 -10.77
C ARG A 87 -18.31 -6.61 -10.86
N VAL A 88 -19.30 -7.09 -11.61
CA VAL A 88 -19.59 -8.52 -11.81
C VAL A 88 -18.40 -9.23 -12.47
N GLN A 89 -17.86 -8.66 -13.56
CA GLN A 89 -16.69 -9.21 -14.25
C GLN A 89 -15.45 -9.22 -13.35
N ALA A 90 -15.23 -8.11 -12.62
CA ALA A 90 -14.13 -7.99 -11.67
C ALA A 90 -14.21 -9.04 -10.55
N THR A 91 -15.39 -9.27 -9.97
CA THR A 91 -15.58 -10.27 -8.92
C THR A 91 -15.45 -11.70 -9.42
N GLU A 92 -15.92 -11.99 -10.64
CA GLU A 92 -15.76 -13.31 -11.26
C GLU A 92 -14.29 -13.61 -11.55
N TYR A 93 -13.54 -12.61 -12.03
CA TYR A 93 -12.09 -12.72 -12.17
C TYR A 93 -11.41 -13.07 -10.84
N ILE A 94 -11.70 -12.34 -9.76
CA ILE A 94 -11.11 -12.61 -8.44
C ILE A 94 -11.50 -14.02 -7.95
N ARG A 95 -12.77 -14.43 -8.13
CA ARG A 95 -13.28 -15.76 -7.78
C ARG A 95 -12.42 -16.87 -8.41
N GLN A 96 -12.20 -16.77 -9.72
CA GLN A 96 -11.39 -17.72 -10.47
C GLN A 96 -9.93 -17.72 -10.01
N ARG A 97 -9.34 -16.53 -9.79
CA ARG A 97 -7.94 -16.40 -9.35
C ARG A 97 -7.69 -16.97 -7.96
N LEU A 98 -8.64 -16.78 -7.04
CA LEU A 98 -8.59 -17.35 -5.70
C LEU A 98 -9.11 -18.79 -5.64
N GLY A 99 -9.59 -19.36 -6.75
CA GLY A 99 -10.04 -20.75 -6.83
C GLY A 99 -11.24 -21.07 -5.95
N TYR A 100 -12.15 -20.10 -5.78
CA TYR A 100 -13.46 -20.32 -5.16
C TYR A 100 -14.36 -21.11 -6.12
N SER A 101 -15.19 -22.01 -5.61
CA SER A 101 -16.24 -22.65 -6.41
C SER A 101 -17.29 -21.60 -6.82
N GLN A 102 -18.14 -21.87 -7.82
CA GLN A 102 -19.21 -20.94 -8.20
C GLN A 102 -20.25 -20.70 -7.10
N THR A 103 -20.41 -21.65 -6.19
CA THR A 103 -21.40 -21.58 -5.10
C THR A 103 -20.83 -21.00 -3.81
N ASP A 104 -19.50 -20.91 -3.68
CA ASP A 104 -18.87 -20.41 -2.46
C ASP A 104 -19.11 -18.90 -2.31
N GLU A 105 -19.32 -18.44 -1.08
CA GLU A 105 -19.29 -17.01 -0.78
C GLU A 105 -17.83 -16.56 -0.67
N MET A 106 -17.44 -15.54 -1.43
CA MET A 106 -16.11 -14.96 -1.33
C MET A 106 -15.96 -14.16 -0.04
N LYS A 107 -14.83 -14.33 0.64
CA LYS A 107 -14.57 -13.61 1.88
C LYS A 107 -14.19 -12.17 1.57
N GLU A 108 -15.03 -11.23 1.99
CA GLU A 108 -14.78 -9.80 1.85
C GLU A 108 -14.23 -9.20 3.15
N LEU A 109 -13.08 -8.54 3.06
CA LEU A 109 -12.56 -7.71 4.15
C LEU A 109 -12.86 -6.25 3.80
N THR A 110 -13.76 -5.62 4.55
CA THR A 110 -14.26 -4.26 4.27
C THR A 110 -13.91 -3.25 5.35
N GLU A 111 -13.57 -3.72 6.56
CA GLU A 111 -13.11 -2.82 7.62
C GLU A 111 -11.66 -2.46 7.36
N MET A 112 -11.45 -1.29 6.75
CA MET A 112 -10.14 -0.66 6.52
C MET A 112 -10.20 0.79 7.02
N PRO A 113 -10.29 0.98 8.34
CA PRO A 113 -10.70 2.25 8.91
C PRO A 113 -9.70 3.39 8.64
N PHE A 114 -8.40 3.10 8.46
CA PHE A 114 -7.43 4.10 7.97
C PHE A 114 -7.82 4.68 6.60
N LEU A 115 -8.21 3.83 5.65
CA LEU A 115 -8.58 4.27 4.30
C LEU A 115 -9.82 5.15 4.32
N ARG A 116 -10.83 4.74 5.09
CA ARG A 116 -12.11 5.44 5.18
C ARG A 116 -12.00 6.74 5.98
N GLU A 117 -11.42 6.69 7.17
CA GLU A 117 -11.50 7.80 8.15
C GLU A 117 -10.39 8.82 7.99
N LEU A 118 -9.22 8.42 7.48
CA LEU A 118 -8.07 9.32 7.32
C LEU A 118 -7.81 9.69 5.86
N MET A 119 -8.25 8.87 4.91
CA MET A 119 -7.94 9.08 3.49
C MET A 119 -9.21 9.31 2.63
N ASP A 120 -10.39 9.34 3.25
CA ASP A 120 -11.71 9.59 2.65
C ASP A 120 -12.05 8.63 1.49
N PHE A 121 -11.57 7.39 1.49
CA PHE A 121 -11.97 6.41 0.48
C PHE A 121 -13.47 6.14 0.61
N SER A 122 -14.22 6.24 -0.50
CA SER A 122 -15.66 5.99 -0.50
C SER A 122 -15.99 4.50 -0.42
N SER A 123 -15.10 3.64 -0.90
CA SER A 123 -15.21 2.18 -0.75
C SER A 123 -13.83 1.50 -0.77
N GLY A 124 -13.77 0.31 -0.18
CA GLY A 124 -12.60 -0.56 -0.20
C GLY A 124 -12.97 -1.96 0.22
N VAL A 125 -12.61 -2.93 -0.61
CA VAL A 125 -12.81 -4.37 -0.35
C VAL A 125 -11.54 -5.10 -0.69
N LEU A 126 -11.04 -5.91 0.24
CA LEU A 126 -9.87 -6.74 0.08
C LEU A 126 -10.31 -8.20 0.11
N TYR A 127 -9.85 -8.96 -0.88
CA TYR A 127 -10.11 -10.38 -1.05
C TYR A 127 -8.79 -11.15 -0.90
N VAL A 128 -8.83 -12.25 -0.16
CA VAL A 128 -7.68 -13.16 0.08
C VAL A 128 -8.16 -14.61 0.04
N ASP A 129 -7.26 -15.56 -0.20
CA ASP A 129 -7.61 -16.99 -0.22
C ASP A 129 -7.90 -17.51 1.22
N PRO A 130 -9.13 -17.94 1.54
CA PRO A 130 -9.49 -18.37 2.88
C PRO A 130 -8.87 -19.71 3.27
N ARG A 131 -8.33 -20.48 2.32
CA ARG A 131 -7.59 -21.73 2.59
C ARG A 131 -6.19 -21.46 3.11
N GLN A 132 -5.67 -20.26 2.85
CA GLN A 132 -4.33 -19.81 3.25
C GLN A 132 -4.37 -18.83 4.42
N ASN A 133 -5.56 -18.33 4.80
CA ASN A 133 -5.73 -17.22 5.73
C ASN A 133 -6.79 -17.53 6.79
N ALA A 134 -6.51 -17.18 8.05
CA ALA A 134 -7.46 -17.33 9.15
C ALA A 134 -8.02 -15.97 9.59
N PHE A 135 -9.24 -15.94 10.14
CA PHE A 135 -9.99 -14.71 10.46
C PHE A 135 -10.58 -14.78 11.88
N PRO A 136 -10.88 -13.63 12.53
CA PRO A 136 -11.42 -13.61 13.88
C PRO A 136 -12.83 -14.25 13.95
N PRO A 137 -13.24 -14.71 15.15
CA PRO A 137 -12.56 -14.54 16.43
C PRO A 137 -11.33 -15.46 16.58
N PHE A 138 -10.25 -14.89 17.10
CA PHE A 138 -9.05 -15.64 17.48
C PHE A 138 -9.18 -16.08 18.94
N ASN A 139 -8.89 -17.33 19.26
CA ASN A 139 -8.88 -17.81 20.64
C ASN A 139 -7.50 -17.56 21.31
N GLU A 140 -7.41 -17.68 22.63
CA GLU A 140 -6.17 -17.40 23.38
C GLU A 140 -4.98 -18.27 22.92
N GLU A 141 -5.22 -19.56 22.66
CA GLU A 141 -4.18 -20.48 22.16
C GLU A 141 -3.62 -20.03 20.80
N PHE A 142 -4.50 -19.56 19.93
CA PHE A 142 -4.17 -19.05 18.60
C PHE A 142 -3.45 -17.69 18.67
N ILE A 143 -3.84 -16.82 19.59
CA ILE A 143 -3.13 -15.56 19.90
C ILE A 143 -1.70 -15.87 20.36
N CYS A 144 -1.53 -16.86 21.24
CA CYS A 144 -0.21 -17.29 21.74
C CYS A 144 0.64 -17.95 20.65
N GLN A 145 0.06 -18.80 19.80
CA GLN A 145 0.77 -19.51 18.74
C GLN A 145 1.34 -18.56 17.67
N PHE A 146 0.62 -17.47 17.39
CA PHE A 146 1.00 -16.50 16.36
C PHE A 146 1.53 -15.18 16.93
N GLY A 147 1.74 -15.08 18.26
CA GLY A 147 2.43 -13.97 18.91
C GLY A 147 1.65 -12.64 18.89
N PHE A 148 0.31 -12.68 18.97
CA PHE A 148 -0.54 -11.49 18.92
C PHE A 148 -0.58 -10.68 20.25
N GLY A 149 0.41 -10.82 21.14
CA GLY A 149 0.36 -10.27 22.50
C GLY A 149 1.68 -9.77 23.10
N LEU A 150 1.75 -8.44 23.28
CA LEU A 150 2.59 -7.70 24.24
C LEU A 150 4.12 -7.77 24.07
N GLY A 151 4.63 -7.18 22.98
CA GLY A 151 6.05 -6.81 22.91
C GLY A 151 6.41 -5.95 21.70
N ILE A 152 7.18 -4.88 21.93
CA ILE A 152 7.72 -4.00 20.87
C ILE A 152 8.64 -4.80 19.91
N ASP A 153 9.26 -5.86 20.39
CA ASP A 153 10.05 -6.82 19.58
C ASP A 153 9.17 -7.77 18.72
N GLU A 154 7.88 -7.91 19.05
CA GLU A 154 6.97 -8.83 18.36
C GLU A 154 6.14 -8.18 17.27
N LEU A 155 5.86 -6.87 17.35
CA LEU A 155 5.46 -6.11 16.16
C LEU A 155 6.54 -6.25 15.08
N ASN A 156 7.81 -6.21 15.49
CA ASN A 156 8.91 -6.59 14.62
C ASN A 156 8.83 -8.04 14.16
N ASN A 157 8.47 -9.05 14.97
CA ASN A 157 8.31 -10.44 14.47
C ASN A 157 7.08 -10.66 13.58
N MET A 158 6.00 -9.90 13.77
CA MET A 158 4.81 -9.88 12.92
C MET A 158 5.10 -9.18 11.59
N LEU A 159 5.94 -8.14 11.62
CA LEU A 159 6.50 -7.44 10.44
C LEU A 159 7.69 -8.19 9.80
N ASN A 160 8.39 -9.04 10.57
CA ASN A 160 9.56 -9.84 10.17
C ASN A 160 9.22 -11.34 10.01
N CYS A 161 7.93 -11.67 9.95
CA CYS A 161 7.44 -12.79 9.14
C CYS A 161 8.00 -14.18 9.48
N ARG A 162 8.17 -14.55 10.76
CA ARG A 162 8.64 -15.90 11.14
C ARG A 162 7.48 -16.87 11.37
N GLY A 163 7.37 -17.91 10.55
CA GLY A 163 6.66 -19.16 10.91
C GLY A 163 5.38 -19.54 10.17
N ILE A 164 5.05 -18.95 9.01
CA ILE A 164 3.82 -19.27 8.26
C ILE A 164 4.12 -20.03 6.98
N ARG A 165 3.23 -20.97 6.63
CA ARG A 165 3.28 -21.70 5.36
C ARG A 165 2.73 -20.81 4.24
N GLY A 166 3.56 -20.52 3.24
CA GLY A 166 3.21 -19.69 2.07
C GLY A 166 3.97 -18.36 2.04
N GLU A 167 4.06 -17.73 0.87
CA GLU A 167 4.60 -16.38 0.76
C GLU A 167 3.61 -15.37 1.33
N LEU A 168 4.05 -14.56 2.30
CA LEU A 168 3.21 -13.55 2.95
C LEU A 168 2.86 -12.39 2.01
N ASN A 169 1.86 -11.62 2.41
CA ASN A 169 1.43 -10.40 1.75
C ASN A 169 1.35 -9.27 2.77
N ALA A 170 2.51 -8.68 3.08
CA ALA A 170 2.62 -7.63 4.09
C ALA A 170 1.77 -6.39 3.77
N MET A 171 1.55 -6.06 2.49
CA MET A 171 0.63 -4.98 2.12
C MET A 171 -0.82 -5.32 2.49
N ALA A 172 -1.28 -6.53 2.19
CA ALA A 172 -2.62 -6.99 2.58
C ALA A 172 -2.81 -7.00 4.12
N ILE A 173 -1.76 -7.36 4.88
CA ILE A 173 -1.76 -7.27 6.34
C ILE A 173 -2.04 -5.82 6.78
N TYR A 174 -1.32 -4.85 6.22
CA TYR A 174 -1.48 -3.44 6.62
C TYR A 174 -2.84 -2.87 6.25
N LEU A 175 -3.34 -3.19 5.06
CA LEU A 175 -4.66 -2.75 4.62
C LEU A 175 -5.77 -3.30 5.51
N GLY A 176 -5.60 -4.53 6.01
CA GLY A 176 -6.53 -5.20 6.93
C GLY A 176 -6.37 -4.82 8.41
N SER A 177 -5.41 -3.96 8.77
CA SER A 177 -5.16 -3.56 10.16
C SER A 177 -6.26 -2.67 10.71
N LYS A 178 -6.69 -2.95 11.95
CA LYS A 178 -7.61 -2.11 12.70
C LYS A 178 -6.94 -0.86 13.24
N LEU A 179 -7.70 0.24 13.33
CA LEU A 179 -7.21 1.54 13.82
C LEU A 179 -6.84 1.53 15.31
N ASP A 180 -7.52 0.72 16.12
CA ASP A 180 -7.44 0.75 17.58
C ASP A 180 -6.19 0.06 18.13
N ASN A 181 -5.82 -1.06 17.53
CA ASN A 181 -4.73 -1.93 17.99
C ASN A 181 -3.71 -2.29 16.89
N GLY A 182 -3.91 -1.85 15.64
CA GLY A 182 -3.02 -2.16 14.52
C GLY A 182 -3.09 -3.60 14.04
N LEU A 183 -3.98 -4.43 14.61
CA LEU A 183 -4.07 -5.86 14.31
C LEU A 183 -4.84 -6.09 13.02
N SER A 184 -4.30 -6.97 12.18
CA SER A 184 -4.96 -7.39 10.94
C SER A 184 -6.19 -8.25 11.22
N LYS A 185 -7.22 -8.10 10.37
CA LYS A 185 -8.39 -8.98 10.34
C LYS A 185 -8.12 -10.38 9.82
N SER A 186 -7.03 -10.60 9.13
CA SER A 186 -6.53 -11.93 8.84
C SER A 186 -5.26 -12.18 9.62
N VAL A 187 -5.05 -13.42 10.05
CA VAL A 187 -3.71 -13.84 10.45
C VAL A 187 -2.82 -13.71 9.26
N ASN A 188 -1.78 -12.88 9.41
CA ASN A 188 -0.63 -12.77 8.52
C ASN A 188 -0.96 -13.17 7.08
N ALA A 189 -1.65 -12.25 6.41
CA ALA A 189 -2.19 -12.45 5.08
C ALA A 189 -1.15 -13.11 4.17
N SER A 190 -1.51 -14.20 3.51
CA SER A 190 -0.64 -15.03 2.68
C SER A 190 -1.23 -15.19 1.28
N GLY A 191 -0.35 -15.35 0.29
CA GLY A 191 -0.71 -15.44 -1.12
C GLY A 191 -1.08 -14.10 -1.75
N ASP A 192 -1.53 -14.15 -2.99
CA ASP A 192 -2.02 -12.96 -3.71
C ASP A 192 -3.31 -12.44 -3.06
N ALA A 193 -3.41 -11.11 -2.99
CA ALA A 193 -4.60 -10.43 -2.50
C ALA A 193 -5.15 -9.51 -3.59
N PHE A 194 -6.46 -9.25 -3.57
CA PHE A 194 -7.12 -8.44 -4.59
C PHE A 194 -7.88 -7.31 -3.92
N PHE A 195 -7.62 -6.08 -4.32
CA PHE A 195 -8.29 -4.90 -3.79
C PHE A 195 -9.17 -4.27 -4.86
N ILE A 196 -10.39 -3.90 -4.48
CA ILE A 196 -11.25 -3.01 -5.28
C ILE A 196 -11.75 -1.89 -4.37
N GLY A 197 -11.61 -0.64 -4.81
CA GLY A 197 -12.11 0.50 -4.06
C GLY A 197 -12.26 1.75 -4.91
N THR A 198 -12.83 2.78 -4.30
CA THR A 198 -13.01 4.10 -4.90
C THR A 198 -12.49 5.18 -3.95
N THR A 199 -11.82 6.17 -4.53
CA THR A 199 -11.37 7.39 -3.84
C THR A 199 -12.55 8.24 -3.41
N ALA A 200 -12.30 9.29 -2.61
CA ALA A 200 -13.30 10.27 -2.18
C ALA A 200 -14.10 10.91 -3.33
N LYS A 201 -13.48 11.01 -4.53
CA LYS A 201 -14.09 11.60 -5.73
C LYS A 201 -14.84 10.56 -6.58
N GLY A 202 -14.96 9.32 -6.12
CA GLY A 202 -15.58 8.22 -6.85
C GLY A 202 -14.68 7.57 -7.92
N ALA A 203 -13.48 8.09 -8.16
CA ALA A 203 -12.53 7.51 -9.10
C ALA A 203 -11.97 6.16 -8.58
N PRO A 204 -11.64 5.21 -9.48
CA PRO A 204 -11.12 3.90 -9.07
C PRO A 204 -9.78 4.01 -8.36
N VAL A 205 -9.54 3.13 -7.40
CA VAL A 205 -8.23 2.97 -6.76
C VAL A 205 -7.33 2.13 -7.66
N THR A 206 -6.21 2.71 -8.06
CA THR A 206 -5.14 2.05 -8.81
C THR A 206 -4.02 1.58 -7.88
N SER A 207 -3.04 0.84 -8.41
CA SER A 207 -1.81 0.50 -7.73
C SER A 207 -1.08 1.72 -7.15
N ASN A 208 -1.07 2.85 -7.84
CA ASN A 208 -0.50 4.11 -7.37
C ASN A 208 -1.18 4.62 -6.09
N VAL A 209 -2.51 4.72 -6.12
CA VAL A 209 -3.32 5.18 -4.99
C VAL A 209 -3.19 4.21 -3.82
N LEU A 210 -3.25 2.91 -4.09
CA LEU A 210 -3.13 1.89 -3.07
C LEU A 210 -1.72 1.88 -2.44
N TRP A 211 -0.67 2.13 -3.23
CA TRP A 211 0.68 2.30 -2.72
C TRP A 211 0.83 3.52 -1.81
N GLY A 212 0.21 4.64 -2.19
CA GLY A 212 0.15 5.84 -1.35
C GLY A 212 -0.52 5.56 -0.01
N ALA A 213 -1.65 4.84 -0.04
CA ALA A 213 -2.36 4.41 1.14
C ALA A 213 -1.55 3.45 2.03
N ALA A 214 -0.90 2.46 1.42
CA ALA A 214 -0.04 1.55 2.15
C ALA A 214 1.13 2.27 2.82
N ASN A 215 1.75 3.26 2.16
CA ASN A 215 2.80 4.09 2.79
C ASN A 215 2.25 4.92 3.94
N PHE A 216 1.05 5.50 3.79
CA PHE A 216 0.42 6.27 4.86
C PHE A 216 0.25 5.41 6.11
N ILE A 217 -0.30 4.21 5.94
CA ILE A 217 -0.52 3.25 7.04
C ILE A 217 0.81 2.81 7.63
N TYR A 218 1.77 2.42 6.79
CA TYR A 218 3.09 1.97 7.23
C TYR A 218 3.80 3.02 8.09
N GLU A 219 3.76 4.29 7.68
CA GLU A 219 4.34 5.38 8.46
C GLU A 219 3.50 5.75 9.69
N ALA A 220 2.18 5.52 9.66
CA ALA A 220 1.32 5.72 10.82
C ALA A 220 1.61 4.69 11.91
N MET A 221 1.93 3.44 11.54
CA MET A 221 2.26 2.37 12.48
C MET A 221 3.49 2.67 13.34
N ASP A 222 4.47 3.43 12.84
CA ASP A 222 5.63 3.90 13.63
C ASP A 222 5.19 4.75 14.85
N TYR A 223 4.00 5.35 14.80
CA TYR A 223 3.45 6.14 15.88
C TYR A 223 2.54 5.32 16.79
N CYS A 224 2.20 4.08 16.46
CA CYS A 224 1.34 3.23 17.30
C CYS A 224 2.07 2.62 18.51
N SER A 225 3.36 2.92 18.73
CA SER A 225 4.12 2.49 19.90
C SER A 225 3.64 3.15 21.21
N ALA A 226 4.10 2.64 22.35
CA ALA A 226 3.79 3.18 23.67
C ALA A 226 4.40 4.59 23.91
N ASP A 227 5.27 5.06 23.03
CA ASP A 227 5.97 6.34 23.16
C ASP A 227 5.09 7.56 22.80
N TYR A 228 3.90 7.34 22.23
CA TYR A 228 2.99 8.40 21.79
C TYR A 228 1.61 8.25 22.40
N THR A 229 1.03 9.34 22.90
CA THR A 229 -0.35 9.29 23.40
C THR A 229 -1.34 9.14 22.24
N LYS A 230 -2.58 8.71 22.54
CA LYS A 230 -3.64 8.64 21.54
C LYS A 230 -3.88 10.00 20.86
N GLU A 231 -3.92 11.07 21.64
CA GLU A 231 -4.15 12.44 21.17
C GLU A 231 -3.02 12.94 20.26
N GLU A 232 -1.76 12.60 20.59
CA GLU A 232 -0.62 12.97 19.76
C GLU A 232 -0.64 12.29 18.38
N ARG A 233 -0.98 11.00 18.37
CA ARG A 233 -1.14 10.20 17.14
C ARG A 233 -2.26 10.75 16.28
N GLU A 234 -3.44 10.95 16.86
CA GLU A 234 -4.60 11.49 16.17
C GLU A 234 -4.32 12.86 15.56
N ARG A 235 -3.70 13.77 16.31
CA ARG A 235 -3.31 15.11 15.81
C ARG A 235 -2.39 15.00 14.60
N LYS A 236 -1.44 14.05 14.62
CA LYS A 236 -0.51 13.83 13.51
C LYS A 236 -1.22 13.25 12.30
N PHE A 237 -2.05 12.23 12.49
CA PHE A 237 -2.80 11.60 11.42
C PHE A 237 -3.81 12.55 10.79
N HIS A 238 -4.46 13.43 11.57
CA HIS A 238 -5.33 14.48 11.04
C HIS A 238 -4.57 15.47 10.16
N LYS A 239 -3.35 15.87 10.57
CA LYS A 239 -2.50 16.73 9.75
C LYS A 239 -2.09 16.05 8.43
N TRP A 240 -1.81 14.75 8.47
CA TRP A 240 -1.47 13.98 7.27
C TRP A 240 -2.69 13.78 6.37
N SER A 241 -3.83 13.40 6.94
CA SER A 241 -5.13 13.29 6.27
C SER A 241 -5.48 14.58 5.53
N HIS A 242 -5.35 15.73 6.19
CA HIS A 242 -5.58 17.03 5.55
C HIS A 242 -4.70 17.24 4.32
N LYS A 243 -3.40 16.93 4.41
CA LYS A 243 -2.49 17.01 3.25
C LYS A 243 -2.85 16.02 2.15
N TYR A 244 -3.26 14.81 2.52
CA TYR A 244 -3.62 13.76 1.57
C TYR A 244 -4.82 14.19 0.74
N ARG A 245 -5.85 14.75 1.39
CA ARG A 245 -7.03 15.30 0.72
C ARG A 245 -6.73 16.46 -0.22
N GLN A 246 -5.66 17.19 0.06
CA GLN A 246 -5.16 18.26 -0.79
C GLN A 246 -4.26 17.76 -1.94
N GLY A 247 -3.97 16.46 -2.03
CA GLY A 247 -3.04 15.92 -3.02
C GLY A 247 -1.57 16.26 -2.73
N THR A 248 -1.23 16.63 -1.48
CA THR A 248 0.10 17.14 -1.10
C THR A 248 0.80 16.30 -0.05
N TRP A 249 0.17 15.23 0.44
CA TRP A 249 0.84 14.28 1.31
C TRP A 249 1.80 13.42 0.50
N GLU A 250 3.00 13.24 1.04
CA GLU A 250 4.01 12.34 0.51
C GLU A 250 4.62 11.54 1.67
N PRO A 251 5.05 10.29 1.43
CA PRO A 251 5.78 9.50 2.40
C PRO A 251 7.06 10.23 2.82
N MET A 252 7.47 10.08 4.07
CA MET A 252 8.72 10.62 4.60
C MET A 252 9.95 10.14 3.81
N ALA A 253 9.93 8.91 3.30
CA ALA A 253 11.00 8.39 2.44
C ALA A 253 10.96 8.94 1.00
N GLY A 254 9.90 9.69 0.65
CA GLY A 254 9.56 10.13 -0.69
C GLY A 254 8.79 9.06 -1.47
N SER A 255 8.08 9.48 -2.52
CA SER A 255 7.33 8.58 -3.40
C SER A 255 8.19 7.90 -4.48
N GLY A 256 9.48 8.24 -4.56
CA GLY A 256 10.37 7.70 -5.59
C GLY A 256 10.03 8.17 -7.01
N GLY A 257 9.12 9.12 -7.19
CA GLY A 257 8.63 9.51 -8.52
C GLY A 257 7.19 9.09 -8.81
N ILE A 258 6.59 8.30 -7.93
CA ILE A 258 5.24 7.77 -8.09
C ILE A 258 4.24 8.84 -7.69
N ASP A 259 3.31 9.18 -8.58
CA ASP A 259 2.15 9.98 -8.22
C ASP A 259 1.16 9.11 -7.46
N LEU A 260 0.92 9.45 -6.19
CA LEU A 260 0.06 8.70 -5.27
C LEU A 260 -1.43 8.95 -5.49
N TYR A 261 -1.77 9.90 -6.34
CA TYR A 261 -3.14 10.32 -6.58
C TYR A 261 -3.60 9.97 -8.00
N GLN A 262 -2.75 9.29 -8.79
CA GLN A 262 -3.05 8.88 -10.15
C GLN A 262 -4.12 7.79 -10.18
N THR A 263 -5.31 8.12 -10.69
CA THR A 263 -6.46 7.20 -10.76
C THR A 263 -6.67 6.58 -12.15
N ASP A 264 -5.92 7.00 -13.16
CA ASP A 264 -5.86 6.32 -14.46
C ASP A 264 -4.96 5.08 -14.35
N PRO A 265 -5.53 3.86 -14.48
CA PRO A 265 -4.73 2.64 -14.41
C PRO A 265 -3.69 2.53 -15.54
N PHE A 266 -3.82 3.27 -16.64
CA PHE A 266 -2.86 3.23 -17.75
C PHE A 266 -1.67 4.18 -17.58
N GLN A 267 -1.71 5.05 -16.56
CA GLN A 267 -0.61 5.96 -16.20
C GLN A 267 0.19 5.47 -14.99
N CYS A 268 0.33 4.16 -14.81
CA CYS A 268 1.11 3.59 -13.72
C CYS A 268 2.62 3.49 -14.07
N PRO A 269 3.52 3.49 -13.06
CA PRO A 269 4.93 3.22 -13.26
C PRO A 269 5.17 1.89 -13.98
N ALA A 270 6.18 1.83 -14.86
CA ALA A 270 6.46 0.65 -15.70
C ALA A 270 6.68 -0.69 -14.97
N HIS A 271 6.91 -0.67 -13.65
CA HIS A 271 7.07 -1.88 -12.84
C HIS A 271 5.74 -2.45 -12.31
N TRP A 272 4.65 -1.69 -12.40
CA TRP A 272 3.29 -2.17 -12.18
C TRP A 272 2.60 -2.27 -13.53
N GLN A 273 2.12 -3.46 -13.84
CA GLN A 273 1.48 -3.73 -15.11
C GLN A 273 0.00 -3.36 -15.05
N THR A 274 -0.55 -2.96 -16.18
CA THR A 274 -2.00 -2.82 -16.37
C THR A 274 -2.47 -3.78 -17.47
N ILE A 275 -3.53 -4.53 -17.17
CA ILE A 275 -4.16 -5.48 -18.07
C ILE A 275 -5.61 -5.04 -18.27
N ASP A 276 -5.97 -4.70 -19.51
CA ASP A 276 -7.34 -4.32 -19.86
C ASP A 276 -8.15 -5.56 -20.28
N HIS A 277 -9.13 -5.95 -19.46
CA HIS A 277 -10.03 -7.09 -19.73
C HIS A 277 -11.31 -6.65 -20.45
N ARG A 278 -11.45 -5.36 -20.76
CA ARG A 278 -12.63 -4.82 -21.45
C ARG A 278 -12.55 -5.00 -22.96
N THR A 279 -11.34 -5.20 -23.48
CA THR A 279 -11.15 -5.42 -24.91
C THR A 279 -11.55 -6.85 -25.25
N PRO A 280 -12.44 -7.08 -26.23
CA PRO A 280 -12.65 -8.43 -26.74
C PRO A 280 -11.33 -8.95 -27.31
N CYS A 281 -10.97 -10.20 -26.99
CA CYS A 281 -9.94 -10.92 -27.73
C CYS A 281 -10.38 -10.99 -29.20
N PHE A 282 -9.87 -10.10 -30.04
CA PHE A 282 -9.88 -10.34 -31.48
C PHE A 282 -8.77 -11.36 -31.75
N GLU A 283 -9.13 -12.64 -31.68
CA GLU A 283 -8.32 -13.73 -32.22
C GLU A 283 -8.15 -13.52 -33.73
N ASN A 284 -6.92 -13.57 -34.20
CA ASN A 284 -6.55 -13.88 -35.57
C ASN A 284 -5.54 -15.02 -35.54
#